data_AF-A0A3R6VXN8-F1
#
_entry.id   AF-A0A3R6VXN8-F1
#
_cell.length_a   1.000
_cell.length_b   1.000
_cell.length_c   1.000
_cell.angle_alpha   90.00
_cell.angle_beta   90.00
_cell.angle_gamma   90.00
#
_symmetry.space_group_name_H-M   'P 1'
#
loop_
_entity.id
_entity.type
_entity.pdbx_description
1 polymer ?
#
loop_
_entity_poly.entity_id
_entity_poly.type
_entity_poly.pdbx_seq_one_letter_code
_entity_poly.pdbx_strand_id
1 'polypeptide(L)'
;MDLIKIGKYIAGKRKSLGMTQKQLAEKLGMSDKSVSKWERGICLPDVSVYLELCGILGISLNEFLAGEDIEIDNIEKKSEDTLIQITKDSGRKQRYLKKIIIVLLVAIGIFMIAFGSIVCNQLRQPHNYIEAVDSDSIEMKTAELLSGMDGTKMFRYNSKDIFQELSIYLSEYQSGTRVLHKKVLEISYEDVKSASDGLIVIIPDFDNFTIKLIVADEYSKYMTESPILGGVANRAYYGRSATSIENKCKIEYGTEQGLAALIYGEKGLSSLPIQDITGEYIDTDNEYMYYYSVEFIK
;
A
#
# COMPACT_ATOMS: atom_id res chain seq x y z
N MET A 1 56.30 -27.33 -11.93
CA MET A 1 56.97 -28.56 -12.34
C MET A 1 58.33 -28.60 -11.65
N ASP A 2 58.50 -29.48 -10.67
CA ASP A 2 59.73 -29.55 -9.87
C ASP A 2 60.72 -30.53 -10.52
N LEU A 3 61.78 -29.98 -11.12
CA LEU A 3 62.79 -30.75 -11.84
C LEU A 3 63.57 -31.71 -10.94
N ILE A 4 63.76 -31.35 -9.66
CA ILE A 4 64.47 -32.18 -8.69
C ILE A 4 63.60 -33.37 -8.31
N LYS A 5 62.29 -33.15 -8.11
CA LYS A 5 61.32 -34.21 -7.83
C LYS A 5 61.25 -35.20 -8.98
N ILE A 6 61.10 -34.70 -10.21
CA ILE A 6 61.06 -35.52 -11.43
C ILE A 6 62.38 -36.29 -11.62
N GLY A 7 63.52 -35.63 -11.44
CA GLY A 7 64.84 -36.28 -11.55
C GLY A 7 65.02 -37.44 -10.56
N LYS A 8 64.62 -37.24 -9.30
CA LYS A 8 64.62 -38.30 -8.27
C LYS A 8 63.68 -39.43 -8.63
N TYR A 9 62.52 -39.13 -9.19
CA TYR A 9 61.54 -40.12 -9.61
C TYR A 9 62.04 -40.99 -10.77
N ILE A 10 62.63 -40.37 -11.81
CA ILE A 10 63.33 -41.06 -12.91
C ILE A 10 64.42 -41.99 -12.35
N ALA A 11 65.26 -41.48 -11.45
CA ALA A 11 66.32 -42.26 -10.83
C ALA A 11 65.78 -43.44 -10.02
N GLY A 12 64.68 -43.23 -9.30
CA GLY A 12 63.98 -44.25 -8.52
C GLY A 12 63.47 -45.38 -9.39
N LYS A 13 62.71 -45.05 -10.45
CA LYS A 13 62.14 -46.04 -11.39
C LYS A 13 63.21 -46.78 -12.18
N ARG A 14 64.28 -46.08 -12.61
CA ARG A 14 65.42 -46.75 -13.26
C ARG A 14 66.07 -47.77 -12.32
N LYS A 15 66.31 -47.39 -11.06
CA LYS A 15 66.93 -48.27 -10.07
C LYS A 15 66.04 -49.44 -9.69
N SER A 16 64.72 -49.27 -9.59
CA SER A 16 63.80 -50.38 -9.33
C SER A 16 63.78 -51.41 -10.46
N LEU A 17 64.12 -50.99 -11.68
CA LEU A 17 64.30 -51.88 -12.84
C LEU A 17 65.73 -52.45 -12.94
N GLY A 18 66.60 -52.19 -11.96
CA GLY A 18 67.98 -52.71 -11.92
C GLY A 18 68.91 -52.15 -12.99
N MET A 19 68.52 -51.09 -13.70
CA MET A 19 69.31 -50.52 -14.80
C MET A 19 70.34 -49.50 -14.29
N THR A 20 71.51 -49.44 -14.92
CA THR A 20 72.49 -48.34 -14.76
C THR A 20 72.11 -47.13 -15.61
N GLN A 21 72.67 -45.94 -15.32
CA GLN A 21 72.45 -44.74 -16.15
C GLN A 21 72.90 -44.96 -17.60
N LYS A 22 74.00 -45.70 -17.80
CA LYS A 22 74.51 -46.07 -19.12
C LYS A 22 73.52 -46.94 -19.89
N GLN A 23 72.93 -47.95 -19.25
CA GLN A 23 71.95 -48.82 -19.88
C GLN A 23 70.64 -48.09 -20.25
N LEU A 24 70.18 -47.16 -19.42
CA LEU A 24 69.03 -46.33 -19.77
C LEU A 24 69.35 -45.40 -20.95
N ALA A 25 70.56 -44.83 -20.97
CA ALA A 25 71.01 -43.97 -22.04
C ALA A 25 71.15 -44.73 -23.37
N GLU A 26 71.70 -45.95 -23.35
CA GLU A 26 71.80 -46.84 -24.53
C GLU A 26 70.42 -47.17 -25.11
N LYS A 27 69.43 -47.46 -24.26
CA LYS A 27 68.05 -47.72 -24.70
C LYS A 27 67.37 -46.50 -25.35
N LEU A 28 67.79 -45.30 -24.97
CA LEU A 28 67.28 -44.03 -25.51
C LEU A 28 68.14 -43.47 -26.66
N GLY A 29 69.24 -44.14 -27.02
CA GLY A 29 70.20 -43.61 -28.00
C GLY A 29 70.93 -42.33 -27.55
N MET A 30 71.10 -42.11 -26.24
CA MET A 30 71.66 -40.90 -25.66
C MET A 30 72.94 -41.15 -24.86
N SER A 31 73.62 -40.06 -24.44
CA SER A 31 74.76 -40.16 -23.52
C SER A 31 74.31 -40.40 -22.08
N ASP A 32 75.06 -41.19 -21.33
CA ASP A 32 74.90 -41.40 -19.88
C ASP A 32 74.95 -40.08 -19.09
N LYS A 33 75.75 -39.11 -19.56
CA LYS A 33 75.80 -37.74 -19.02
C LYS A 33 74.46 -37.02 -19.12
N SER A 34 73.66 -37.27 -20.16
CA SER A 34 72.32 -36.68 -20.33
C SER A 34 71.37 -37.20 -19.25
N VAL A 35 71.33 -38.52 -19.05
CA VAL A 35 70.53 -39.16 -17.99
C VAL A 35 70.95 -38.67 -16.61
N SER A 36 72.25 -38.52 -16.35
CA SER A 36 72.78 -37.98 -15.10
C SER A 36 72.34 -36.53 -14.82
N LYS A 37 72.17 -35.71 -15.87
CA LYS A 37 71.65 -34.34 -15.70
C LYS A 37 70.16 -34.35 -15.35
N TRP A 38 69.38 -35.23 -15.96
CA TRP A 38 67.94 -35.37 -15.66
C TRP A 38 67.71 -35.86 -14.24
N GLU A 39 68.43 -36.90 -13.83
CA GLU A 39 68.27 -37.49 -12.49
C GLU A 39 68.68 -36.54 -11.35
N ARG A 40 69.58 -35.60 -11.64
CA ARG A 40 69.98 -34.53 -10.70
C ARG A 40 69.08 -33.30 -10.76
N GLY A 41 68.07 -33.29 -11.64
CA GLY A 41 67.16 -32.16 -11.83
C GLY A 41 67.80 -30.94 -12.48
N ILE A 42 68.92 -31.11 -13.20
CA ILE A 42 69.64 -30.02 -13.88
C ILE A 42 68.88 -29.57 -15.13
N CYS A 43 68.29 -30.51 -15.87
CA CYS A 43 67.44 -30.24 -17.02
C CYS A 43 66.46 -31.40 -17.23
N LEU A 44 65.48 -31.24 -18.10
CA LEU A 44 64.60 -32.33 -18.54
C LEU A 44 65.11 -32.97 -19.84
N PRO A 45 64.65 -34.17 -20.18
CA PRO A 45 64.72 -34.66 -21.55
C PRO A 45 63.98 -33.70 -22.50
N ASP A 46 64.24 -33.82 -23.80
CA ASP A 46 63.37 -33.22 -24.81
C ASP A 46 61.99 -33.90 -24.74
N VAL A 47 60.93 -33.15 -25.05
CA VAL A 47 59.55 -33.67 -25.11
C VAL A 47 59.46 -34.86 -26.06
N SER A 48 60.25 -34.89 -27.13
CA SER A 48 60.32 -36.03 -28.06
C SER A 48 60.75 -37.34 -27.38
N VAL A 49 61.46 -37.26 -26.26
CA VAL A 49 62.00 -38.40 -25.50
C VAL A 49 61.05 -38.85 -24.38
N TYR A 50 60.02 -38.05 -24.05
CA TYR A 50 59.17 -38.31 -22.88
C TYR A 50 58.44 -39.64 -22.95
N LEU A 51 57.80 -39.93 -24.08
CA LEU A 51 57.01 -41.16 -24.24
C LEU A 51 57.89 -42.41 -24.21
N GLU A 52 59.07 -42.33 -24.83
CA GLU A 52 60.03 -43.45 -24.85
C GLU A 52 60.65 -43.70 -23.47
N LEU A 53 61.04 -42.62 -22.77
CA LEU A 53 61.50 -42.69 -21.38
C LEU A 53 60.43 -43.27 -20.45
N CYS A 54 59.18 -42.79 -20.56
CA CYS A 54 58.05 -43.31 -19.80
C CYS A 54 57.80 -44.79 -20.08
N GLY A 55 57.87 -45.20 -21.35
CA GLY A 55 57.72 -46.59 -21.77
C GLY A 55 58.82 -47.51 -21.21
N ILE A 56 60.07 -47.06 -21.20
CA ILE A 56 61.19 -47.83 -20.61
C ILE A 56 61.06 -47.93 -19.08
N LEU A 57 60.59 -46.88 -18.43
CA LEU A 57 60.45 -46.82 -16.97
C LEU A 57 59.14 -47.41 -16.44
N GLY A 58 58.19 -47.73 -17.32
CA GLY A 58 56.89 -48.30 -16.96
C GLY A 58 55.97 -47.34 -16.21
N ILE A 59 56.06 -46.04 -16.51
CA ILE A 59 55.26 -44.97 -15.88
C ILE A 59 54.43 -44.24 -16.94
N SER A 60 53.33 -43.61 -16.54
CA SER A 60 52.56 -42.72 -17.40
C SER A 60 53.22 -41.35 -17.54
N LEU A 61 52.86 -40.62 -18.61
CA LEU A 61 53.34 -39.24 -18.80
C LEU A 61 52.93 -38.34 -17.63
N ASN A 62 51.75 -38.55 -17.05
CA ASN A 62 51.27 -37.76 -15.92
C ASN A 62 52.10 -38.02 -14.66
N GLU A 63 52.44 -39.28 -14.37
CA GLU A 63 53.35 -39.63 -13.26
C GLU A 63 54.75 -39.05 -13.46
N PHE A 64 55.27 -39.08 -14.70
CA PHE A 64 56.53 -38.44 -15.05
C PHE A 64 56.51 -36.92 -14.79
N LEU A 65 55.46 -36.22 -15.24
CA LEU A 65 55.34 -34.77 -15.06
C LEU A 65 55.06 -34.37 -13.60
N ALA A 66 54.37 -35.23 -12.84
CA ALA A 66 54.10 -35.04 -11.41
C ALA A 66 55.31 -35.38 -10.52
N GLY A 67 56.20 -36.25 -11.01
CA GLY A 67 57.37 -36.75 -10.28
C GLY A 67 57.01 -37.68 -9.12
N GLU A 68 55.85 -38.34 -9.17
CA GLU A 68 55.38 -39.32 -8.18
C GLU A 68 54.36 -40.28 -8.79
N ASP A 69 54.17 -41.44 -8.15
CA ASP A 69 53.13 -42.38 -8.54
C ASP A 69 51.76 -41.77 -8.26
N ILE A 70 50.86 -41.84 -9.24
CA ILE A 70 49.50 -41.32 -9.10
C ILE A 70 48.62 -42.53 -8.81
N GLU A 71 48.34 -42.77 -7.53
CA GLU A 71 47.40 -43.82 -7.11
C GLU A 71 45.98 -43.48 -7.61
N ILE A 72 45.38 -44.39 -8.38
CA ILE A 72 44.03 -44.25 -8.98
C ILE A 72 42.91 -44.37 -7.92
N ASP A 73 43.23 -44.76 -6.69
CA ASP A 73 42.25 -45.15 -5.66
C ASP A 73 41.63 -43.98 -4.86
N ASN A 74 42.01 -42.73 -5.15
CA ASN A 74 41.50 -41.53 -4.45
C ASN A 74 40.39 -40.75 -5.20
N ILE A 75 39.89 -41.28 -6.32
CA ILE A 75 38.82 -40.62 -7.10
C ILE A 75 37.43 -40.96 -6.54
N GLU A 76 37.22 -42.18 -6.04
CA GLU A 76 35.88 -42.66 -5.66
C GLU A 76 35.36 -41.99 -4.38
N LYS A 77 36.13 -42.01 -3.28
CA LYS A 77 35.73 -41.40 -2.00
C LYS A 77 35.52 -39.88 -2.05
N LYS A 78 36.36 -39.15 -2.79
CA LYS A 78 36.26 -37.69 -2.88
C LYS A 78 35.09 -37.24 -3.78
N SER A 79 34.71 -38.08 -4.74
CA SER A 79 33.54 -37.83 -5.60
C SER A 79 32.23 -38.07 -4.85
N GLU A 80 32.14 -39.11 -4.01
CA GLU A 80 30.95 -39.40 -3.21
C GLU A 80 30.67 -38.32 -2.15
N ASP A 81 31.69 -37.87 -1.41
CA ASP A 81 31.53 -36.81 -0.41
C ASP A 81 31.12 -35.46 -1.05
N THR A 82 31.65 -35.16 -2.23
CA THR A 82 31.30 -33.95 -3.00
C THR A 82 29.87 -34.03 -3.54
N LEU A 83 29.44 -35.19 -4.06
CA LEU A 83 28.08 -35.41 -4.54
C LEU A 83 27.05 -35.36 -3.40
N ILE A 84 27.37 -35.91 -2.22
CA ILE A 84 26.51 -35.87 -1.03
C ILE A 84 26.39 -34.43 -0.48
N GLN A 85 27.47 -33.64 -0.48
CA GLN A 85 27.41 -32.23 -0.10
C GLN A 85 26.58 -31.40 -1.08
N ILE A 86 26.74 -31.61 -2.40
CA ILE A 86 25.95 -30.91 -3.42
C ILE A 86 24.46 -31.29 -3.34
N THR A 87 24.12 -32.56 -3.10
CA THR A 87 22.72 -32.99 -2.93
C THR A 87 22.09 -32.51 -1.61
N LYS A 88 22.84 -32.48 -0.49
CA LYS A 88 22.34 -31.93 0.78
C LYS A 88 22.17 -30.41 0.74
N ASP A 89 23.09 -29.67 0.12
CA ASP A 89 23.02 -28.21 0.02
C ASP A 89 21.90 -27.74 -0.93
N SER A 90 21.71 -28.44 -2.06
CA SER A 90 20.58 -28.20 -2.97
C SER A 90 19.21 -28.49 -2.32
N GLY A 91 19.09 -29.55 -1.51
CA GLY A 91 17.85 -29.88 -0.79
C GLY A 91 17.51 -28.91 0.36
N ARG A 92 18.52 -28.32 1.03
CA ARG A 92 18.32 -27.29 2.07
C ARG A 92 17.95 -25.94 1.44
N LYS A 93 18.64 -25.55 0.35
CA LYS A 93 18.30 -24.34 -0.43
C LYS A 93 16.89 -24.42 -1.04
N GLN A 94 16.49 -25.58 -1.57
CA GLN A 94 15.13 -25.78 -2.08
C GLN A 94 14.06 -25.62 -0.99
N ARG A 95 14.28 -26.15 0.23
CA ARG A 95 13.34 -25.98 1.35
C ARG A 95 13.25 -24.52 1.80
N TYR A 96 14.37 -23.81 1.81
CA TYR A 96 14.38 -22.38 2.14
C TYR A 96 13.65 -21.54 1.09
N LEU A 97 13.90 -21.79 -0.20
CA LEU A 97 13.19 -21.14 -1.31
C LEU A 97 11.68 -21.42 -1.27
N LYS A 98 11.26 -22.67 -1.00
CA LYS A 98 9.84 -23.01 -0.84
C LYS A 98 9.19 -22.26 0.32
N LYS A 99 9.88 -22.08 1.45
CA LYS A 99 9.38 -21.26 2.56
C LYS A 99 9.21 -19.79 2.17
N ILE A 100 10.18 -19.22 1.45
CA ILE A 100 10.07 -17.85 0.92
C ILE A 100 8.87 -17.71 -0.01
N ILE A 101 8.67 -18.66 -0.92
CA ILE A 101 7.52 -18.66 -1.84
C ILE A 101 6.20 -18.71 -1.06
N ILE A 102 6.08 -19.55 -0.03
CA ILE A 102 4.87 -19.63 0.80
C ILE A 102 4.61 -18.29 1.52
N VAL A 103 5.63 -17.66 2.09
CA VAL A 103 5.50 -16.35 2.76
C VAL A 103 5.07 -15.26 1.77
N LEU A 104 5.65 -15.24 0.57
CA LEU A 104 5.26 -14.30 -0.49
C LEU A 104 3.81 -14.51 -0.93
N LEU A 105 3.36 -15.77 -1.09
CA LEU A 105 1.97 -16.07 -1.46
C LEU A 105 0.99 -15.61 -0.38
N VAL A 106 1.32 -15.81 0.90
CA VAL A 106 0.49 -15.31 2.02
C VAL A 106 0.43 -13.79 2.02
N ALA A 107 1.57 -13.12 1.81
CA ALA A 107 1.63 -11.65 1.74
C ALA A 107 0.79 -11.10 0.58
N ILE A 108 0.88 -11.72 -0.60
CA ILE A 108 0.05 -11.36 -1.76
C ILE A 108 -1.44 -11.59 -1.46
N GLY A 109 -1.79 -12.71 -0.81
CA GLY A 109 -3.16 -12.98 -0.40
C GLY A 109 -3.73 -11.90 0.52
N ILE A 110 -2.98 -11.50 1.55
CA ILE A 110 -3.37 -10.41 2.46
C ILE A 110 -3.53 -9.09 1.70
N PHE A 111 -2.59 -8.78 0.79
CA PHE A 111 -2.66 -7.59 -0.03
C PHE A 111 -3.91 -7.57 -0.92
N MET A 112 -4.26 -8.70 -1.56
CA MET A 112 -5.46 -8.82 -2.38
C MET A 112 -6.74 -8.64 -1.58
N ILE A 113 -6.79 -9.14 -0.34
CA ILE A 113 -7.95 -8.96 0.56
C ILE A 113 -8.09 -7.49 0.97
N ALA A 114 -7.00 -6.84 1.36
CA ALA A 114 -6.99 -5.43 1.73
C ALA A 114 -7.38 -4.55 0.54
N PHE A 115 -6.79 -4.80 -0.63
CA PHE A 115 -7.11 -4.10 -1.88
C PHE A 115 -8.56 -4.32 -2.30
N GLY A 116 -9.04 -5.57 -2.26
CA GLY A 116 -10.44 -5.90 -2.53
C GLY A 116 -11.41 -5.20 -1.58
N SER A 117 -11.05 -5.06 -0.30
CA SER A 117 -11.85 -4.33 0.69
C SER A 117 -11.91 -2.82 0.38
N ILE A 118 -10.79 -2.21 0.00
CA ILE A 118 -10.73 -0.79 -0.42
C ILE A 118 -11.57 -0.57 -1.67
N VAL A 119 -11.41 -1.41 -2.69
CA VAL A 119 -12.16 -1.32 -3.95
C VAL A 119 -13.66 -1.55 -3.71
N CYS A 120 -14.04 -2.53 -2.89
CA CYS A 120 -15.43 -2.75 -2.52
C CYS A 120 -16.01 -1.56 -1.76
N ASN A 121 -15.24 -0.94 -0.86
CA ASN A 121 -15.67 0.26 -0.16
C ASN A 121 -15.89 1.42 -1.15
N GLN A 122 -14.96 1.64 -2.07
CA GLN A 122 -15.04 2.70 -3.08
C GLN A 122 -16.19 2.50 -4.07
N LEU A 123 -16.50 1.26 -4.43
CA LEU A 123 -17.65 0.92 -5.28
C LEU A 123 -19.00 1.03 -4.56
N ARG A 124 -19.02 0.91 -3.22
CA ARG A 124 -20.24 1.05 -2.41
C ARG A 124 -20.64 2.49 -2.14
N GLN A 125 -19.72 3.45 -2.29
CA GLN A 125 -20.02 4.86 -2.08
C GLN A 125 -21.07 5.35 -3.09
N PRO A 126 -22.09 6.12 -2.65
CA PRO A 126 -23.06 6.70 -3.56
C PRO A 126 -22.37 7.60 -4.58
N HIS A 127 -22.81 7.53 -5.84
CA HIS A 127 -22.22 8.35 -6.92
C HIS A 127 -22.61 9.82 -6.81
N ASN A 128 -23.84 10.07 -6.37
CA ASN A 128 -24.37 11.40 -6.07
C ASN A 128 -24.67 11.43 -4.57
N TYR A 129 -24.08 12.37 -3.86
CA TYR A 129 -24.12 12.38 -2.40
C TYR A 129 -23.99 13.79 -1.83
N ILE A 130 -24.44 13.93 -0.59
CA ILE A 130 -24.16 15.07 0.28
C ILE A 130 -23.48 14.57 1.55
N GLU A 131 -22.48 15.30 2.03
CA GLU A 131 -21.73 14.97 3.23
C GLU A 131 -21.47 16.20 4.08
N ALA A 132 -21.40 16.02 5.39
CA ALA A 132 -20.88 17.04 6.28
C ALA A 132 -19.38 17.23 6.03
N VAL A 133 -18.94 18.48 5.95
CA VAL A 133 -17.52 18.82 5.90
C VAL A 133 -16.92 18.57 7.27
N ASP A 134 -15.74 17.94 7.30
CA ASP A 134 -15.01 17.61 8.52
C ASP A 134 -14.83 18.86 9.40
N SER A 135 -15.20 18.76 10.68
CA SER A 135 -15.06 19.83 11.66
C SER A 135 -13.61 20.29 11.84
N ASP A 136 -12.64 19.40 11.61
CA ASP A 136 -11.22 19.72 11.73
C ASP A 136 -10.59 20.29 10.45
N SER A 137 -11.34 20.35 9.34
CA SER A 137 -10.88 20.89 8.06
C SER A 137 -10.51 22.37 8.13
N ILE A 138 -9.64 22.80 7.20
CA ILE A 138 -9.20 24.19 7.11
C ILE A 138 -10.38 25.09 6.73
N GLU A 139 -11.25 24.60 5.84
CA GLU A 139 -12.45 25.28 5.37
C GLU A 139 -13.41 25.56 6.53
N MET A 140 -13.68 24.55 7.37
CA MET A 140 -14.54 24.72 8.54
C MET A 140 -13.93 25.70 9.54
N LYS A 141 -12.65 25.51 9.91
CA LYS A 141 -11.96 26.40 10.86
C LYS A 141 -11.90 27.84 10.36
N THR A 142 -11.79 28.04 9.04
CA THR A 142 -11.85 29.36 8.42
C THR A 142 -13.26 29.96 8.52
N ALA A 143 -14.30 29.17 8.24
CA ALA A 143 -15.68 29.62 8.36
C ALA A 143 -16.07 29.98 9.80
N GLU A 144 -15.62 29.20 10.78
CA GLU A 144 -15.80 29.46 12.21
C GLU A 144 -15.05 30.73 12.66
N LEU A 145 -13.80 30.91 12.22
CA LEU A 145 -13.03 32.13 12.48
C LEU A 145 -13.70 33.38 11.91
N LEU A 146 -14.24 33.30 10.70
CA LEU A 146 -14.87 34.44 10.01
C LEU A 146 -16.27 34.74 10.55
N SER A 147 -17.03 33.73 10.96
CA SER A 147 -18.34 33.90 11.60
C SER A 147 -18.22 34.30 13.07
N GLY A 148 -17.09 33.98 13.71
CA GLY A 148 -16.84 34.20 15.13
C GLY A 148 -17.67 33.30 16.05
N MET A 149 -18.31 32.24 15.53
CA MET A 149 -19.27 31.43 16.27
C MET A 149 -19.05 29.93 16.11
N ASP A 150 -19.04 29.23 17.25
CA ASP A 150 -19.13 27.77 17.33
C ASP A 150 -20.53 27.31 16.91
N GLY A 151 -20.63 26.32 16.02
CA GLY A 151 -21.91 25.74 15.58
C GLY A 151 -22.25 25.96 14.10
N THR A 152 -21.33 26.52 13.32
CA THR A 152 -21.43 26.50 11.85
C THR A 152 -21.52 25.05 11.35
N LYS A 153 -22.47 24.81 10.45
CA LYS A 153 -22.60 23.53 9.74
C LYS A 153 -22.33 23.74 8.26
N MET A 154 -21.45 22.91 7.70
CA MET A 154 -21.07 22.99 6.30
C MET A 154 -21.25 21.62 5.67
N PHE A 155 -21.86 21.61 4.49
CA PHE A 155 -22.14 20.41 3.72
C PHE A 155 -21.60 20.59 2.31
N ARG A 156 -21.05 19.52 1.77
CA ARG A 156 -20.63 19.44 0.37
C ARG A 156 -21.53 18.44 -0.34
N TYR A 157 -22.13 18.85 -1.44
CA TYR A 157 -22.78 17.92 -2.35
C TYR A 157 -21.88 17.63 -3.54
N ASN A 158 -22.00 16.42 -4.09
CA ASN A 158 -21.42 16.01 -5.34
C ASN A 158 -22.48 15.26 -6.14
N SER A 159 -22.69 15.67 -7.38
CA SER A 159 -23.59 15.00 -8.32
C SER A 159 -22.94 14.88 -9.69
N LYS A 160 -22.95 13.67 -10.25
CA LYS A 160 -22.64 13.40 -11.66
C LYS A 160 -23.87 13.50 -12.55
N ASP A 161 -25.07 13.39 -11.97
CA ASP A 161 -26.31 13.56 -12.70
C ASP A 161 -26.63 15.06 -12.83
N ILE A 162 -27.22 15.44 -13.96
CA ILE A 162 -27.74 16.79 -14.16
C ILE A 162 -29.09 16.90 -13.45
N PHE A 163 -29.30 18.01 -12.75
CA PHE A 163 -30.56 18.39 -12.11
C PHE A 163 -30.96 19.81 -12.55
N GLN A 164 -32.24 20.14 -12.46
CA GLN A 164 -32.81 21.45 -12.86
C GLN A 164 -32.89 22.42 -11.69
N GLU A 165 -33.08 21.93 -10.46
CA GLU A 165 -33.26 22.78 -9.29
C GLU A 165 -32.62 22.17 -8.04
N LEU A 166 -32.02 23.02 -7.20
CA LEU A 166 -31.67 22.73 -5.81
C LEU A 166 -32.47 23.66 -4.91
N SER A 167 -33.31 23.08 -4.05
CA SER A 167 -34.16 23.81 -3.11
C SER A 167 -33.74 23.49 -1.68
N ILE A 168 -33.73 24.49 -0.81
CA ILE A 168 -33.56 24.30 0.64
C ILE A 168 -34.82 24.75 1.36
N TYR A 169 -35.29 23.92 2.28
CA TYR A 169 -36.46 24.19 3.11
C TYR A 169 -36.03 24.40 4.56
N LEU A 170 -36.79 25.26 5.25
CA LEU A 170 -36.70 25.48 6.69
C LEU A 170 -38.04 25.08 7.32
N SER A 171 -37.97 24.13 8.24
CA SER A 171 -39.08 23.77 9.11
C SER A 171 -38.82 24.26 10.54
N GLU A 172 -39.82 24.86 11.16
CA GLU A 172 -39.78 25.22 12.58
C GLU A 172 -40.70 24.28 13.36
N TYR A 173 -40.15 23.68 14.40
CA TYR A 173 -40.89 22.88 15.36
C TYR A 173 -40.92 23.60 16.70
N GLN A 174 -42.10 23.65 17.32
CA GLN A 174 -42.30 24.16 18.66
C GLN A 174 -42.91 23.06 19.53
N SER A 175 -42.20 22.67 20.60
CA SER A 175 -42.59 21.56 21.49
C SER A 175 -42.99 20.30 20.70
N GLY A 176 -42.15 19.92 19.73
CA GLY A 176 -42.36 18.76 18.86
C GLY A 176 -43.32 18.95 17.70
N THR A 177 -44.14 20.00 17.64
CA THR A 177 -45.10 20.22 16.54
C THR A 177 -44.52 21.15 15.48
N ARG A 178 -44.61 20.79 14.20
CA ARG A 178 -44.20 21.63 13.08
C ARG A 178 -45.17 22.78 12.90
N VAL A 179 -44.68 24.01 13.08
CA VAL A 179 -45.47 25.25 12.96
C VAL A 179 -45.18 26.01 11.67
N LEU A 180 -44.04 25.72 11.04
CA LEU A 180 -43.62 26.33 9.79
C LEU A 180 -42.92 25.28 8.93
N HIS A 181 -43.14 25.35 7.63
CA HIS A 181 -42.34 24.68 6.62
C HIS A 181 -42.35 25.55 5.36
N LYS A 182 -41.20 26.05 4.94
CA LYS A 182 -41.08 26.96 3.79
C LYS A 182 -39.81 26.71 3.00
N LYS A 183 -39.89 26.88 1.68
CA LYS A 183 -38.70 26.99 0.82
C LYS A 183 -38.00 28.32 1.14
N VAL A 184 -36.72 28.26 1.53
CA VAL A 184 -35.92 29.43 1.93
C VAL A 184 -34.89 29.83 0.89
N LEU A 185 -34.51 28.92 0.01
CA LEU A 185 -33.55 29.15 -1.06
C LEU A 185 -33.84 28.21 -2.23
N GLU A 186 -33.64 28.72 -3.44
CA GLU A 186 -33.81 28.00 -4.69
C GLU A 186 -32.70 28.39 -5.65
N ILE A 187 -32.06 27.39 -6.27
CA ILE A 187 -31.13 27.56 -7.39
C ILE A 187 -31.69 26.80 -8.57
N SER A 188 -32.01 27.51 -9.65
CA SER A 188 -32.53 26.94 -10.88
C SER A 188 -31.47 27.00 -12.00
N TYR A 189 -31.38 25.93 -12.79
CA TYR A 189 -30.41 25.73 -13.87
C TYR A 189 -31.10 25.62 -15.24
N GLU A 190 -32.11 26.47 -15.52
CA GLU A 190 -32.98 26.36 -16.71
C GLU A 190 -32.24 26.23 -18.05
N ASP A 191 -31.11 26.94 -18.22
CA ASP A 191 -30.37 27.03 -19.48
C ASP A 191 -28.91 26.52 -19.40
N VAL A 192 -28.50 26.01 -18.25
CA VAL A 192 -27.11 25.56 -18.00
C VAL A 192 -27.11 24.19 -17.34
N LYS A 193 -26.02 23.44 -17.50
CA LYS A 193 -25.87 22.20 -16.73
C LYS A 193 -25.71 22.56 -15.26
N SER A 194 -26.39 21.83 -14.38
CA SER A 194 -26.17 21.96 -12.93
C SER A 194 -24.71 21.75 -12.57
N ALA A 195 -24.26 22.45 -11.54
CA ALA A 195 -22.94 22.25 -10.98
C ALA A 195 -22.78 20.81 -10.47
N SER A 196 -21.60 20.23 -10.70
CA SER A 196 -21.27 18.88 -10.23
C SER A 196 -21.00 18.81 -8.73
N ASP A 197 -20.72 19.94 -8.11
CA ASP A 197 -20.46 20.06 -6.69
C ASP A 197 -20.75 21.48 -6.20
N GLY A 198 -21.02 21.57 -4.90
CA GLY A 198 -21.27 22.85 -4.25
C GLY A 198 -21.28 22.70 -2.74
N LEU A 199 -21.37 23.84 -2.07
CA LEU A 199 -21.36 23.99 -0.63
C LEU A 199 -22.68 24.56 -0.14
N ILE A 200 -23.18 23.99 0.95
CA ILE A 200 -24.31 24.51 1.73
C ILE A 200 -23.78 24.80 3.12
N VAL A 201 -23.91 26.04 3.59
CA VAL A 201 -23.40 26.50 4.89
C VAL A 201 -24.53 27.11 5.69
N ILE A 202 -24.72 26.61 6.91
CA ILE A 202 -25.70 27.08 7.89
C ILE A 202 -24.92 27.68 9.04
N ILE A 203 -25.03 29.00 9.21
CA ILE A 203 -24.28 29.77 10.20
C ILE A 203 -25.28 30.38 11.18
N PRO A 204 -25.43 29.82 12.39
CA PRO A 204 -26.21 30.48 13.43
C PRO A 204 -25.49 31.73 13.91
N ASP A 205 -26.22 32.83 14.01
CA ASP A 205 -25.82 34.05 14.71
C ASP A 205 -26.66 34.17 15.99
N PHE A 206 -26.05 33.83 17.12
CA PHE A 206 -26.75 33.77 18.40
C PHE A 206 -26.94 35.12 19.06
N ASP A 207 -26.11 36.11 18.72
CA ASP A 207 -26.21 37.45 19.28
C ASP A 207 -27.41 38.17 18.65
N ASN A 208 -27.57 38.00 17.34
CA ASN A 208 -28.68 38.59 16.58
C ASN A 208 -29.92 37.67 16.49
N PHE A 209 -29.81 36.42 16.94
CA PHE A 209 -30.85 35.40 16.82
C PHE A 209 -31.32 35.25 15.36
N THR A 210 -30.35 35.05 14.47
CA THR A 210 -30.60 34.75 13.06
C THR A 210 -29.82 33.50 12.66
N ILE A 211 -30.21 32.90 11.54
CA ILE A 211 -29.44 31.87 10.88
C ILE A 211 -29.21 32.32 9.45
N LYS A 212 -27.94 32.40 9.07
CA LYS A 212 -27.50 32.68 7.72
C LYS A 212 -27.28 31.38 6.96
N LEU A 213 -28.01 31.21 5.87
CA LEU A 213 -27.87 30.10 4.94
C LEU A 213 -27.14 30.61 3.71
N ILE A 214 -26.03 29.97 3.37
CA ILE A 214 -25.24 30.26 2.16
C ILE A 214 -25.23 29.00 1.32
N VAL A 215 -25.54 29.14 0.03
CA VAL A 215 -25.33 28.07 -0.95
C VAL A 215 -24.45 28.62 -2.05
N ALA A 216 -23.39 27.90 -2.38
CA ALA A 216 -22.43 28.30 -3.39
C ALA A 216 -22.04 27.10 -4.25
N ASP A 217 -22.01 27.31 -5.55
CA ASP A 217 -21.50 26.34 -6.52
C ASP A 217 -20.60 27.05 -7.55
N GLU A 218 -20.30 26.38 -8.67
CA GLU A 218 -19.46 26.95 -9.72
C GLU A 218 -20.06 28.23 -10.34
N TYR A 219 -21.38 28.33 -10.44
CA TYR A 219 -22.07 29.36 -11.22
C TYR A 219 -22.63 30.48 -10.34
N SER A 220 -22.91 30.17 -9.08
CA SER A 220 -23.80 30.98 -8.27
C SER A 220 -23.43 30.95 -6.79
N LYS A 221 -23.76 32.06 -6.13
CA LYS A 221 -23.66 32.19 -4.68
C LYS A 221 -24.89 32.93 -4.17
N TYR A 222 -25.66 32.23 -3.36
CA TYR A 222 -26.87 32.74 -2.74
C TYR A 222 -26.68 32.78 -1.23
N MET A 223 -27.29 33.79 -0.61
CA MET A 223 -27.31 33.95 0.83
C MET A 223 -28.69 34.43 1.25
N THR A 224 -29.24 33.81 2.28
CA THR A 224 -30.48 34.23 2.92
C THR A 224 -30.29 34.19 4.44
N GLU A 225 -31.08 34.97 5.16
CA GLU A 225 -31.03 35.05 6.61
C GLU A 225 -32.44 34.91 7.18
N SER A 226 -32.61 34.02 8.15
CA SER A 226 -33.89 33.77 8.81
C SER A 226 -33.78 34.07 10.30
N PRO A 227 -34.71 34.86 10.88
CA PRO A 227 -34.74 35.08 12.32
C PRO A 227 -35.14 33.79 13.04
N ILE A 228 -34.61 33.62 14.26
CA ILE A 228 -34.95 32.51 15.16
C ILE A 228 -35.40 33.05 16.52
N LEU A 229 -36.18 32.23 17.23
CA LEU A 229 -36.72 32.51 18.55
C LEU A 229 -37.40 33.89 18.60
N GLY A 230 -38.14 34.23 17.54
CA GLY A 230 -38.82 35.53 17.40
C GLY A 230 -39.87 35.71 18.48
N GLY A 231 -39.77 36.78 19.27
CA GLY A 231 -40.73 37.05 20.35
C GLY A 231 -40.61 36.15 21.58
N VAL A 232 -39.60 35.28 21.65
CA VAL A 232 -39.35 34.39 22.79
C VAL A 232 -38.63 35.15 23.91
N ALA A 233 -39.23 35.19 25.09
CA ALA A 233 -38.62 35.78 26.28
C ALA A 233 -37.44 34.93 26.79
N ASN A 234 -36.41 35.56 27.35
CA ASN A 234 -35.23 34.90 27.92
C ASN A 234 -34.45 33.98 26.96
N ARG A 235 -34.68 34.09 25.64
CA ARG A 235 -34.02 33.28 24.59
C ARG A 235 -32.48 33.27 24.63
N ALA A 236 -31.86 34.27 25.27
CA ALA A 236 -30.42 34.31 25.51
C ALA A 236 -29.91 33.21 26.46
N TYR A 237 -30.76 32.70 27.35
CA TYR A 237 -30.42 31.68 28.34
C TYR A 237 -30.76 30.26 27.91
N TYR A 238 -31.32 30.09 26.71
CA TYR A 238 -31.69 28.77 26.20
C TYR A 238 -30.42 27.95 25.94
N GLY A 239 -30.46 26.69 26.35
CA GLY A 239 -29.49 25.69 25.90
C GLY A 239 -29.55 25.54 24.39
N ARG A 240 -28.41 25.16 23.79
CA ARG A 240 -28.25 25.05 22.34
C ARG A 240 -27.61 23.71 22.00
N SER A 241 -28.15 23.05 20.99
CA SER A 241 -27.55 21.85 20.40
C SER A 241 -27.79 21.85 18.89
N ALA A 242 -27.02 21.07 18.16
CA ALA A 242 -27.19 20.89 16.74
C ALA A 242 -26.94 19.43 16.34
N THR A 243 -27.80 18.91 15.48
CA THR A 243 -27.63 17.60 14.83
C THR A 243 -27.53 17.80 13.32
N SER A 244 -26.83 16.91 12.63
CA SER A 244 -26.66 16.97 11.18
C SER A 244 -26.45 15.58 10.61
N ILE A 245 -26.45 15.45 9.29
CA ILE A 245 -25.99 14.21 8.64
C ILE A 245 -24.57 13.86 9.12
N GLU A 246 -24.37 12.59 9.49
CA GLU A 246 -23.09 12.11 10.03
C GLU A 246 -22.19 11.46 8.96
N ASN A 247 -22.79 10.94 7.89
CA ASN A 247 -22.11 10.19 6.85
C ASN A 247 -22.45 10.75 5.46
N LYS A 248 -21.77 10.23 4.43
CA LYS A 248 -22.18 10.42 3.03
C LYS A 248 -23.60 9.91 2.81
N CYS A 249 -24.54 10.83 2.65
CA CYS A 249 -25.92 10.55 2.32
C CYS A 249 -26.09 10.55 0.80
N LYS A 250 -26.72 9.51 0.25
CA LYS A 250 -27.06 9.46 -1.18
C LYS A 250 -28.08 10.55 -1.51
N ILE A 251 -27.88 11.26 -2.62
CA ILE A 251 -28.89 12.19 -3.14
C ILE A 251 -30.05 11.39 -3.75
N GLU A 252 -31.25 11.63 -3.25
CA GLU A 252 -32.50 11.07 -3.77
C GLU A 252 -33.29 12.18 -4.48
N TYR A 253 -33.23 12.20 -5.81
CA TYR A 253 -33.89 13.22 -6.62
C TYR A 253 -35.41 13.20 -6.45
N GLY A 254 -36.01 14.38 -6.32
CA GLY A 254 -37.44 14.57 -6.09
C GLY A 254 -37.91 14.19 -4.69
N THR A 255 -36.98 14.02 -3.75
CA THR A 255 -37.26 13.76 -2.34
C THR A 255 -36.56 14.82 -1.49
N GLU A 256 -37.29 15.39 -0.53
CA GLU A 256 -36.72 16.26 0.50
C GLU A 256 -35.93 15.42 1.53
N GLN A 257 -34.65 15.76 1.72
CA GLN A 257 -33.72 15.06 2.61
C GLN A 257 -33.19 15.99 3.71
N GLY A 258 -33.25 15.55 4.96
CA GLY A 258 -32.74 16.32 6.10
C GLY A 258 -31.23 16.56 6.07
N LEU A 259 -30.81 17.77 6.42
CA LEU A 259 -29.40 18.18 6.50
C LEU A 259 -28.94 18.45 7.93
N ALA A 260 -29.65 19.35 8.62
CA ALA A 260 -29.28 19.80 9.94
C ALA A 260 -30.50 20.26 10.74
N ALA A 261 -30.44 20.13 12.06
CA ALA A 261 -31.38 20.77 12.96
C ALA A 261 -30.63 21.52 14.06
N LEU A 262 -31.03 22.77 14.29
CA LEU A 262 -30.59 23.59 15.42
C LEU A 262 -31.67 23.55 16.49
N ILE A 263 -31.30 23.19 17.71
CA ILE A 263 -32.20 22.83 18.80
C ILE A 263 -31.98 23.79 19.96
N TYR A 264 -33.08 24.31 20.51
CA TYR A 264 -33.09 25.26 21.61
C TYR A 264 -34.10 24.85 22.67
N GLY A 265 -33.73 24.99 23.95
CA GLY A 265 -34.63 24.71 25.06
C GLY A 265 -34.13 25.28 26.38
N GLU A 266 -35.05 25.73 27.23
CA GLU A 266 -34.76 26.26 28.56
C GLU A 266 -34.52 25.15 29.60
N LYS A 267 -35.27 24.04 29.52
CA LYS A 267 -35.32 23.00 30.56
C LYS A 267 -34.49 21.74 30.27
N GLY A 268 -33.88 21.67 29.08
CA GLY A 268 -33.14 20.51 28.61
C GLY A 268 -33.07 20.46 27.09
N LEU A 269 -32.22 19.58 26.57
CA LEU A 269 -32.05 19.35 25.13
C LEU A 269 -32.02 17.83 24.88
N SER A 270 -32.72 17.40 23.85
CA SER A 270 -32.71 16.03 23.34
C SER A 270 -32.17 16.04 21.91
N SER A 271 -31.08 15.33 21.65
CA SER A 271 -30.57 15.16 20.29
C SER A 271 -31.34 14.03 19.60
N LEU A 272 -31.87 14.30 18.42
CA LEU A 272 -32.46 13.29 17.54
C LEU A 272 -31.56 13.08 16.32
N PRO A 273 -31.45 11.84 15.81
CA PRO A 273 -30.86 11.59 14.50
C PRO A 273 -31.63 12.37 13.43
N ILE A 274 -30.91 13.00 12.49
CA ILE A 274 -31.53 13.84 11.45
C ILE A 274 -32.58 13.09 10.60
N GLN A 275 -32.42 11.77 10.48
CA GLN A 275 -33.29 10.87 9.71
C GLN A 275 -34.63 10.61 10.40
N ASP A 276 -34.69 10.79 11.73
CA ASP A 276 -35.89 10.54 12.53
C ASP A 276 -36.78 11.80 12.61
N ILE A 277 -36.24 12.97 12.24
CA ILE A 277 -36.96 14.24 12.19
C ILE A 277 -37.82 14.26 10.93
N THR A 278 -39.05 13.76 11.04
CA THR A 278 -39.98 13.63 9.91
C THR A 278 -41.41 14.02 10.30
N GLY A 279 -42.17 14.55 9.34
CA GLY A 279 -43.60 14.81 9.52
C GLY A 279 -43.95 16.05 10.35
N GLU A 280 -45.22 16.12 10.76
CA GLU A 280 -45.81 17.26 11.48
C GLU A 280 -45.56 17.24 12.99
N TYR A 281 -45.22 16.08 13.56
CA TYR A 281 -44.99 15.93 14.98
C TYR A 281 -43.81 15.01 15.25
N ILE A 282 -43.00 15.39 16.22
CA ILE A 282 -41.81 14.68 16.67
C ILE A 282 -41.91 14.57 18.19
N ASP A 283 -41.70 13.36 18.70
CA ASP A 283 -41.65 13.11 20.13
C ASP A 283 -40.32 13.63 20.71
N THR A 284 -40.37 14.82 21.32
CA THR A 284 -39.18 15.49 21.83
C THR A 284 -39.50 16.48 22.94
N ASP A 285 -38.60 16.58 23.90
CA ASP A 285 -38.64 17.59 24.97
C ASP A 285 -38.10 18.96 24.52
N ASN A 286 -37.66 19.08 23.25
CA ASN A 286 -37.11 20.31 22.71
C ASN A 286 -38.20 21.37 22.52
N GLU A 287 -37.98 22.57 23.05
CA GLU A 287 -38.95 23.67 22.96
C GLU A 287 -38.98 24.29 21.56
N TYR A 288 -37.83 24.50 20.93
CA TYR A 288 -37.72 25.01 19.56
C TYR A 288 -36.69 24.22 18.76
N MET A 289 -37.01 23.94 17.51
CA MET A 289 -36.08 23.32 16.57
C MET A 289 -36.24 23.89 15.17
N TYR A 290 -35.12 24.27 14.57
CA TYR A 290 -35.01 24.78 13.21
C TYR A 290 -34.33 23.73 12.34
N TYR A 291 -35.14 23.03 11.54
CA TYR A 291 -34.71 21.92 10.70
C TYR A 291 -34.55 22.36 9.24
N TYR A 292 -33.38 22.09 8.68
CA TYR A 292 -33.02 22.34 7.30
C TYR A 292 -32.99 21.04 6.53
N SER A 293 -33.60 21.05 5.36
CA SER A 293 -33.65 19.95 4.41
C SER A 293 -33.41 20.45 2.99
N VAL A 294 -32.97 19.56 2.12
CA VAL A 294 -32.61 19.86 0.73
C VAL A 294 -33.35 18.93 -0.21
N GLU A 295 -33.71 19.45 -1.38
CA GLU A 295 -34.29 18.68 -2.47
C GLU A 295 -33.54 18.99 -3.76
N PHE A 296 -33.21 17.94 -4.52
CA PHE A 296 -32.65 18.05 -5.85
C PHE A 296 -33.71 17.60 -6.86
N ILE A 297 -34.10 18.47 -7.80
CA ILE A 297 -35.17 18.20 -8.77
C ILE A 297 -34.55 18.03 -10.16
N LYS A 298 -34.95 16.98 -10.88
CA LYS A 298 -34.42 16.66 -12.22
C LYS A 298 -35.08 17.44 -13.34
#